data_AF-A0A966Y4W0-F1
#
_entry.id   AF-A0A966Y4W0-F1
#
_cell.length_a   1.000
_cell.length_b   1.000
_cell.length_c   1.000
_cell.angle_alpha   90.00
_cell.angle_beta   90.00
_cell.angle_gamma   90.00
#
_symmetry.space_group_name_H-M   'P 1'
#
loop_
_entity.id
_entity.type
_entity.pdbx_description
1 polymer ?
#
loop_
_entity_poly.entity_id
_entity_poly.type
_entity_poly.pdbx_seq_one_letter_code
_entity_poly.pdbx_strand_id
1 'polypeptide(L)'
;MFKSEMARAYALFVNGWVDTQVHAALAPLVIGDLYDRVRPVDQAYIRESRGKRFGSSDFAAVQAAARDKGVPAFRAVLEPARRMLKEQKFLAGEVPAYPDYTLMGAFMWARIVSPFELLAADDPVHAWRERMLDLYGGLGRKAKAA
;
A
#
# COMPACT_ATOMS: atom_id res chain seq x y z
N MET A 1 1.87 14.01 17.10
CA MET A 1 1.67 12.70 16.42
C MET A 1 0.43 11.99 16.95
N PHE A 2 0.20 11.93 18.27
CA PHE A 2 -1.02 11.38 18.88
C PHE A 2 -1.56 12.29 19.98
N LYS A 3 -2.89 12.35 20.15
CA LYS A 3 -3.55 13.21 21.14
C LYS A 3 -3.72 12.55 22.52
N SER A 4 -3.53 11.23 22.61
CA SER A 4 -3.59 10.45 23.84
C SER A 4 -2.93 9.08 23.66
N GLU A 5 -2.68 8.37 24.77
CA GLU A 5 -2.21 6.97 24.75
C GLU A 5 -3.19 6.04 24.02
N MET A 6 -4.50 6.26 24.21
CA MET A 6 -5.53 5.51 23.48
C MET A 6 -5.43 5.75 21.96
N ALA A 7 -5.25 7.00 21.53
CA ALA A 7 -5.09 7.31 20.12
C ALA A 7 -3.81 6.68 19.53
N ARG A 8 -2.73 6.64 20.32
CA ARG A 8 -1.48 5.97 19.94
C ARG A 8 -1.67 4.45 19.82
N ALA A 9 -2.36 3.81 20.76
CA ALA A 9 -2.60 2.37 20.74
C ALA A 9 -3.41 1.94 19.51
N TYR A 10 -4.48 2.67 19.17
CA TYR A 10 -5.27 2.37 17.97
C TYR A 10 -4.50 2.61 16.68
N ALA A 11 -3.68 3.66 16.63
CA ALA A 11 -2.80 3.91 15.50
C ALA A 11 -1.77 2.79 15.27
N LEU A 12 -1.20 2.26 16.35
CA LEU A 12 -0.27 1.12 16.27
C LEU A 12 -0.98 -0.17 15.83
N PHE A 13 -2.24 -0.37 16.22
CA PHE A 13 -3.05 -1.49 15.72
C PHE A 13 -3.24 -1.40 14.20
N VAL A 14 -3.60 -0.22 13.68
CA VAL A 14 -3.73 -0.01 12.23
C VAL A 14 -2.38 -0.21 11.52
N ASN A 15 -1.29 0.29 12.09
CA ASN A 15 0.05 0.06 11.53
C ASN A 15 0.40 -1.43 11.47
N GLY A 16 0.14 -2.19 12.54
CA GLY A 16 0.38 -3.63 12.58
C GLY A 16 -0.42 -4.38 11.51
N TRP A 17 -1.68 -3.98 11.28
CA TRP A 17 -2.49 -4.50 10.18
C TRP A 17 -1.90 -4.16 8.80
N VAL A 18 -1.44 -2.91 8.59
CA VAL A 18 -0.81 -2.50 7.33
C VAL A 18 0.47 -3.31 7.07
N ASP A 19 1.35 -3.45 8.06
CA ASP A 19 2.62 -4.15 7.91
C ASP A 19 2.45 -5.65 7.66
N THR A 20 1.53 -6.28 8.39
CA THR A 20 1.41 -7.75 8.37
C THR A 20 0.44 -8.27 7.33
N GLN A 21 -0.58 -7.48 6.95
CA GLN A 21 -1.61 -7.92 6.01
C GLN A 21 -1.51 -7.16 4.69
N VAL A 22 -1.55 -5.82 4.73
CA VAL A 22 -1.60 -5.00 3.50
C VAL A 22 -0.31 -5.15 2.71
N HIS A 23 0.85 -4.92 3.33
CA HIS A 23 2.14 -5.09 2.66
C HIS A 23 2.42 -6.53 2.24
N ALA A 24 1.97 -7.52 3.03
CA ALA A 24 2.13 -8.93 2.69
C ALA A 24 1.34 -9.32 1.42
N ALA A 25 0.11 -8.84 1.28
CA ALA A 25 -0.72 -9.08 0.09
C ALA A 25 -0.31 -8.21 -1.10
N LEU A 26 0.19 -7.00 -0.86
CA LEU A 26 0.59 -6.05 -1.90
C LEU A 26 1.92 -6.40 -2.56
N ALA A 27 2.94 -6.75 -1.78
CA ALA A 27 4.30 -6.90 -2.29
C ALA A 27 4.45 -7.90 -3.45
N PRO A 28 3.81 -9.09 -3.44
CA PRO A 28 3.84 -10.00 -4.58
C PRO A 28 3.28 -9.38 -5.87
N LEU A 29 2.31 -8.47 -5.79
CA LEU A 29 1.65 -7.87 -6.95
C LEU A 29 2.54 -6.87 -7.70
N VAL A 30 3.62 -6.39 -7.08
CA VAL A 30 4.48 -5.31 -7.61
C VAL A 30 5.98 -5.62 -7.57
N ILE A 31 6.39 -6.84 -7.18
CA ILE A 31 7.80 -7.17 -6.94
C ILE A 31 8.66 -7.17 -8.21
N GLY A 32 8.13 -7.63 -9.33
CA GLY A 32 8.83 -7.57 -10.62
C GLY A 32 9.04 -6.13 -11.04
N ASP A 33 7.98 -5.33 -10.95
CA ASP A 33 8.01 -3.91 -11.31
C ASP A 33 8.96 -3.09 -10.41
N LEU A 34 9.04 -3.44 -9.12
CA LEU A 34 10.03 -2.88 -8.19
C LEU A 34 11.46 -3.19 -8.64
N TYR A 35 11.75 -4.46 -8.94
CA TYR A 35 13.10 -4.91 -9.28
C TYR A 35 13.63 -4.21 -10.54
N ASP A 36 12.75 -3.98 -11.51
CA ASP A 36 13.10 -3.30 -12.76
C ASP A 36 13.33 -1.79 -12.58
N ARG A 37 12.77 -1.18 -11.54
CA ARG A 37 12.83 0.27 -11.30
C ARG A 37 13.84 0.72 -10.25
N VAL A 38 14.29 -0.18 -9.36
CA VAL A 38 15.32 0.18 -8.39
C VAL A 38 16.62 0.54 -9.10
N ARG A 39 17.49 1.29 -8.41
CA ARG A 39 18.80 1.64 -8.97
C ARG A 39 19.59 0.35 -9.21
N PRO A 40 20.43 0.29 -10.26
CA PRO A 40 21.24 -0.90 -10.56
C PRO A 40 22.07 -1.41 -9.37
N VAL A 41 22.60 -0.48 -8.55
CA VAL A 41 23.38 -0.81 -7.33
C VAL A 41 22.55 -1.57 -6.27
N ASP A 42 21.23 -1.37 -6.24
CA ASP A 42 20.35 -2.01 -5.25
C ASP A 42 19.87 -3.39 -5.72
N GLN A 43 19.99 -3.72 -7.01
CA GLN A 43 19.42 -4.96 -7.57
C GLN A 43 19.98 -6.22 -6.92
N ALA A 44 21.28 -6.29 -6.66
CA ALA A 44 21.89 -7.45 -6.02
C ALA A 44 21.29 -7.72 -4.63
N TYR A 45 21.16 -6.67 -3.81
CA TYR A 45 20.54 -6.75 -2.49
C TYR A 45 19.06 -7.13 -2.57
N ILE A 46 18.30 -6.53 -3.50
CA ILE A 46 16.88 -6.84 -3.68
C ILE A 46 16.70 -8.29 -4.13
N ARG A 47 17.50 -8.76 -5.10
CA ARG A 47 17.47 -10.14 -5.59
C ARG A 47 17.69 -11.14 -4.45
N GLU A 48 18.71 -10.92 -3.62
CA GLU A 48 19.00 -11.81 -2.50
C GLU A 48 17.91 -11.75 -1.42
N SER A 49 17.62 -10.54 -0.91
CA SER A 49 16.73 -10.37 0.24
C SER A 49 15.28 -10.72 -0.08
N ARG A 50 14.77 -10.32 -1.26
CA ARG A 50 13.40 -10.64 -1.70
C ARG A 50 13.33 -12.06 -2.24
N GLY A 51 14.39 -12.57 -2.85
CA GLY A 51 14.48 -13.98 -3.23
C GLY A 51 14.26 -14.93 -2.06
N LYS A 52 14.91 -14.66 -0.92
CA LYS A 52 14.69 -15.39 0.34
C LYS A 52 13.24 -15.28 0.83
N ARG A 53 12.65 -14.08 0.75
CA ARG A 53 11.27 -13.83 1.21
C ARG A 53 10.20 -14.51 0.35
N PHE A 54 10.40 -14.55 -0.97
CA PHE A 54 9.42 -15.10 -1.92
C PHE A 54 9.72 -16.57 -2.30
N GLY A 55 10.85 -17.12 -1.87
CA GLY A 55 11.31 -18.46 -2.26
C GLY A 55 11.76 -18.56 -3.72
N SER A 56 11.79 -17.44 -4.45
CA SER A 56 12.25 -17.36 -5.83
C SER A 56 12.79 -15.97 -6.14
N SER A 57 13.84 -15.92 -6.96
CA SER A 57 14.42 -14.67 -7.51
C SER A 57 13.93 -14.38 -8.94
N ASP A 58 13.00 -15.17 -9.46
CA ASP A 58 12.22 -14.86 -10.65
C ASP A 58 11.01 -14.01 -10.24
N PHE A 59 11.24 -12.72 -10.05
CA PHE A 59 10.21 -11.80 -9.58
C PHE A 59 9.12 -11.55 -10.60
N ALA A 60 9.41 -11.69 -11.90
CA ALA A 60 8.41 -11.61 -12.96
C ALA A 60 7.41 -12.77 -12.84
N ALA A 61 7.89 -14.01 -12.65
CA ALA A 61 7.03 -15.17 -12.44
C ALA A 61 6.23 -15.08 -11.13
N VAL A 62 6.88 -14.67 -10.02
CA VAL A 62 6.19 -14.43 -8.73
C VAL A 62 5.06 -13.42 -8.89
N GLN A 63 5.33 -12.31 -9.58
CA GLN A 63 4.34 -11.26 -9.82
C GLN A 63 3.20 -11.72 -10.72
N ALA A 64 3.49 -12.43 -11.81
CA ALA A 64 2.47 -12.95 -12.70
C ALA A 64 1.52 -13.92 -11.97
N ALA A 65 2.08 -14.86 -11.20
CA ALA A 65 1.29 -15.80 -10.40
C ALA A 65 0.44 -15.08 -9.35
N ALA A 66 0.98 -14.04 -8.70
CA ALA A 66 0.24 -13.25 -7.74
C ALA A 66 -0.91 -12.47 -8.40
N ARG A 67 -0.73 -11.93 -9.60
CA ARG A 67 -1.76 -11.12 -10.27
C ARG A 67 -2.94 -11.94 -10.80
N ASP A 68 -2.73 -13.22 -11.15
CA ASP A 68 -3.78 -14.11 -11.67
C ASP A 68 -5.00 -14.19 -10.73
N LYS A 69 -4.77 -14.28 -9.40
CA LYS A 69 -5.84 -14.43 -8.40
C LYS A 69 -5.68 -13.56 -7.15
N GLY A 70 -4.59 -12.80 -7.04
CA GLY A 70 -4.24 -12.08 -5.81
C GLY A 70 -4.91 -10.72 -5.67
N VAL A 71 -5.43 -10.10 -6.75
CA VAL A 71 -6.13 -8.79 -6.63
C VAL A 71 -7.39 -8.90 -5.75
N PRO A 72 -8.29 -9.89 -5.94
CA PRO A 72 -9.39 -10.11 -5.01
C PRO A 72 -8.92 -10.34 -3.56
N ALA A 73 -7.84 -11.09 -3.35
CA ALA A 73 -7.30 -11.35 -2.02
C ALA A 73 -6.72 -10.08 -1.35
N PHE A 74 -5.95 -9.28 -2.09
CA PHE A 74 -5.49 -7.97 -1.64
C PHE A 74 -6.65 -7.05 -1.31
N ARG A 75 -7.68 -7.01 -2.18
CA ARG A 75 -8.88 -6.22 -1.91
C ARG A 75 -9.58 -6.71 -0.66
N ALA A 76 -9.70 -8.01 -0.40
CA ALA A 76 -10.32 -8.54 0.82
C ALA A 76 -9.60 -8.05 2.10
N VAL A 77 -8.27 -7.93 2.07
CA VAL A 77 -7.49 -7.40 3.20
C VAL A 77 -7.89 -5.96 3.57
N LEU A 78 -8.33 -5.15 2.58
CA LEU A 78 -8.73 -3.75 2.77
C LEU A 78 -10.13 -3.57 3.38
N GLU A 79 -10.86 -4.65 3.67
CA GLU A 79 -12.22 -4.57 4.17
C GLU A 79 -12.39 -3.76 5.47
N PRO A 80 -11.48 -3.83 6.47
CA PRO A 80 -11.56 -2.96 7.65
C PRO A 80 -11.54 -1.47 7.30
N ALA A 81 -10.69 -1.06 6.35
CA ALA A 81 -10.65 0.32 5.87
C ALA A 81 -11.91 0.70 5.11
N ARG A 82 -12.43 -0.18 4.23
CA ARG A 82 -13.68 0.09 3.50
C ARG A 82 -14.84 0.36 4.43
N ARG A 83 -14.99 -0.42 5.50
CA ARG A 83 -16.07 -0.24 6.47
C ARG A 83 -16.02 1.14 7.11
N MET A 84 -14.83 1.58 7.53
CA MET A 84 -14.68 2.93 8.08
C MET A 84 -14.92 4.00 7.02
N LEU A 85 -14.36 3.86 5.83
CA LEU A 85 -14.41 4.89 4.78
C LEU A 85 -15.77 5.05 4.11
N LYS A 86 -16.71 4.13 4.37
CA LYS A 86 -18.13 4.31 4.04
C LYS A 86 -18.82 5.31 4.96
N GLU A 87 -18.38 5.39 6.22
CA GLU A 87 -19.01 6.21 7.27
C GLU A 87 -18.28 7.54 7.48
N GLN A 88 -17.00 7.64 7.14
CA GLN A 88 -16.15 8.80 7.42
C GLN A 88 -15.13 9.09 6.31
N LYS A 89 -14.61 10.33 6.29
CA LYS A 89 -13.72 10.83 5.22
C LYS A 89 -12.34 10.17 5.24
N PHE A 90 -11.80 9.94 6.42
CA PHE A 90 -10.47 9.40 6.69
C PHE A 90 -10.59 8.25 7.70
N LEU A 91 -9.58 7.39 7.82
CA LEU A 91 -9.52 6.35 8.86
C LEU A 91 -9.51 6.98 10.27
N ALA A 92 -8.97 8.19 10.40
CA ALA A 92 -8.98 8.95 11.63
C ALA A 92 -10.23 9.84 11.85
N GLY A 93 -11.24 9.75 10.98
CA GLY A 93 -12.49 10.51 11.08
C GLY A 93 -12.56 11.66 10.07
N GLU A 94 -12.78 12.89 10.54
CA GLU A 94 -12.96 14.08 9.68
C GLU A 94 -11.67 14.62 9.08
N VAL A 95 -10.54 14.43 9.77
CA VAL A 95 -9.21 14.90 9.34
C VAL A 95 -8.21 13.74 9.36
N PRO A 96 -7.25 13.70 8.41
CA PRO A 96 -6.30 12.59 8.33
C PRO A 96 -5.35 12.59 9.52
N ALA A 97 -5.02 11.40 10.02
CA ALA A 97 -3.97 11.21 11.03
C ALA A 97 -3.08 10.02 10.68
N TYR A 98 -2.22 9.61 11.61
CA TYR A 98 -1.27 8.52 11.38
C TYR A 98 -1.88 7.23 10.78
N PRO A 99 -3.09 6.75 11.18
CA PRO A 99 -3.73 5.61 10.53
C PRO A 99 -3.89 5.77 9.01
N ASP A 100 -4.22 6.97 8.56
CA ASP A 100 -4.33 7.28 7.12
C ASP A 100 -2.97 7.25 6.45
N TYR A 101 -1.95 7.87 7.07
CA TYR A 101 -0.61 7.96 6.47
C TYR A 101 0.09 6.60 6.39
N THR A 102 -0.12 5.70 7.35
CA THR A 102 0.47 4.35 7.29
C THR A 102 -0.13 3.54 6.13
N LEU A 103 -1.46 3.53 5.97
CA LEU A 103 -2.10 2.86 4.84
C LEU A 103 -1.74 3.55 3.51
N MET A 104 -1.70 4.88 3.49
CA MET A 104 -1.37 5.65 2.29
C MET A 104 0.07 5.40 1.85
N GLY A 105 0.98 5.15 2.79
CA GLY A 105 2.35 4.75 2.49
C GLY A 105 2.43 3.51 1.60
N ALA A 106 1.60 2.50 1.88
CA ALA A 106 1.53 1.29 1.05
C ALA A 106 1.06 1.61 -0.39
N PHE A 107 0.04 2.45 -0.54
CA PHE A 107 -0.47 2.86 -1.84
C PHE A 107 0.49 3.79 -2.61
N MET A 108 1.17 4.70 -1.92
CA MET A 108 2.22 5.53 -2.53
C MET A 108 3.38 4.68 -3.02
N TRP A 109 3.81 3.69 -2.21
CA TRP A 109 4.85 2.76 -2.61
C TRP A 109 4.45 2.01 -3.90
N ALA A 110 3.25 1.41 -3.92
CA ALA A 110 2.74 0.74 -5.12
C ALA A 110 2.69 1.67 -6.35
N ARG A 111 2.17 2.89 -6.18
CA ARG A 111 2.06 3.90 -7.25
C ARG A 111 3.41 4.30 -7.85
N ILE A 112 4.46 4.39 -7.03
CA ILE A 112 5.79 4.81 -7.48
C ILE A 112 6.51 3.67 -8.22
N VAL A 113 6.21 2.42 -7.87
CA VAL A 113 6.93 1.25 -8.42
C VAL A 113 6.16 0.52 -9.52
N SER A 114 4.84 0.71 -9.66
CA SER A 114 4.03 -0.05 -10.62
C SER A 114 2.85 0.77 -11.17
N PRO A 115 2.53 0.65 -12.48
CA PRO A 115 1.31 1.20 -13.06
C PRO A 115 0.08 0.29 -12.84
N PHE A 116 0.22 -0.77 -12.05
CA PHE A 116 -0.83 -1.77 -11.84
C PHE A 116 -1.98 -1.22 -10.98
N GLU A 117 -3.20 -1.26 -11.52
CA GLU A 117 -4.38 -0.75 -10.83
C GLU A 117 -4.91 -1.74 -9.78
N LEU A 118 -4.73 -1.37 -8.50
CA LEU A 118 -5.09 -2.21 -7.36
C LEU A 118 -6.57 -2.11 -6.96
N LEU A 119 -7.19 -0.95 -7.20
CA LEU A 119 -8.53 -0.60 -6.73
C LEU A 119 -9.48 -0.41 -7.90
N ALA A 120 -10.75 -0.75 -7.70
CA ALA A 120 -11.80 -0.33 -8.63
C ALA A 120 -12.13 1.15 -8.37
N ALA A 121 -12.61 1.87 -9.40
CA ALA A 121 -12.88 3.30 -9.31
C ALA A 121 -14.00 3.63 -8.30
N ASP A 122 -14.92 2.69 -8.07
CA ASP A 122 -16.05 2.76 -7.14
C ASP A 122 -15.71 2.26 -5.72
N ASP A 123 -14.48 1.82 -5.46
CA ASP A 123 -14.05 1.39 -4.13
C ASP A 123 -13.95 2.62 -3.19
N PRO A 124 -14.56 2.63 -1.98
CA PRO A 124 -14.39 3.71 -1.01
C PRO A 124 -12.92 4.02 -0.67
N VAL A 125 -12.04 3.01 -0.71
CA VAL A 125 -10.59 3.20 -0.53
C VAL A 125 -9.98 3.97 -1.70
N HIS A 126 -10.50 3.80 -2.93
CA HIS A 126 -10.06 4.59 -4.08
C HIS A 126 -10.39 6.08 -3.86
N ALA A 127 -11.63 6.38 -3.46
CA ALA A 127 -12.05 7.76 -3.19
C ALA A 127 -11.25 8.41 -2.03
N TRP A 128 -10.95 7.64 -0.98
CA TRP A 128 -10.05 8.08 0.10
C TRP A 128 -8.63 8.33 -0.37
N ARG A 129 -8.07 7.45 -1.22
CA ARG A 129 -6.73 7.61 -1.79
C ARG A 129 -6.63 8.90 -2.59
N GLU A 130 -7.64 9.24 -3.38
CA GLU A 130 -7.66 10.51 -4.12
C GLU A 130 -7.64 11.72 -3.19
N ARG A 131 -8.41 11.70 -2.10
CA ARG A 131 -8.34 12.75 -1.07
C ARG A 131 -6.94 12.86 -0.45
N MET A 132 -6.31 11.73 -0.13
CA MET A 132 -4.95 11.70 0.42
C MET A 132 -3.90 12.24 -0.56
N LEU A 133 -4.05 11.99 -1.86
CA LEU A 133 -3.15 12.51 -2.90
C LEU A 133 -3.22 14.03 -3.04
N ASP A 134 -4.36 14.64 -2.72
CA ASP A 134 -4.59 16.09 -2.79
C ASP A 134 -4.12 16.86 -1.55
N LEU A 135 -3.81 16.15 -0.46
CA LEU A 135 -3.26 16.78 0.75
C LEU A 135 -1.93 17.49 0.46
N TYR A 136 -1.65 18.51 1.26
CA TYR A 136 -0.39 19.28 1.21
C TYR A 136 -0.09 19.88 -0.17
N GLY A 137 -1.11 20.45 -0.82
CA GLY A 137 -0.97 21.05 -2.15
C GLY A 137 -0.72 20.02 -3.25
N GLY A 138 -1.22 18.79 -3.06
CA GLY A 138 -1.06 17.70 -4.02
C GLY A 138 0.33 17.05 -4.00
N LEU A 139 1.01 17.04 -2.84
CA LEU A 139 2.38 16.48 -2.74
C LEU A 139 2.44 15.04 -3.26
N GLY A 140 1.50 14.20 -2.83
CA GLY A 140 1.39 12.81 -3.28
C GLY A 140 1.02 12.71 -4.76
N ARG A 141 0.08 13.54 -5.23
CA ARG A 141 -0.33 13.57 -6.64
C ARG A 141 0.81 13.95 -7.59
N LYS A 142 1.65 14.91 -7.19
CA LYS A 142 2.78 15.45 -7.97
C LYS A 142 4.04 14.59 -7.89
N ALA A 143 4.11 13.64 -6.96
CA ALA A 143 5.24 12.72 -6.88
C ALA A 143 5.37 11.90 -8.18
N LYS A 144 6.60 11.63 -8.60
CA LYS A 144 6.87 10.81 -9.78
C LYS A 144 6.29 9.41 -9.56
N ALA A 145 5.33 9.03 -10.39
CA ALA A 145 4.75 7.70 -10.44
C ALA A 145 5.43 6.84 -11.52
N ALA A 146 5.15 5.54 -11.48
CA ALA A 146 5.70 4.50 -12.34
C ALA A 146 5.32 4.60 -13.82
#